data_AF-A0AAW2N141-F1
#
_entry.id   AF-A0AAW2N141-F1
#
_cell.length_a   1.000
_cell.length_b   1.000
_cell.length_c   1.000
_cell.angle_alpha   90.00
_cell.angle_beta   90.00
_cell.angle_gamma   90.00
#
_symmetry.space_group_name_H-M   'P 1'
#
loop_
_entity.id
_entity.type
_entity.pdbx_description
1 polymer ?
#
loop_
_entity_poly.entity_id
_entity_poly.type
_entity_poly.pdbx_seq_one_letter_code
_entity_poly.pdbx_strand_id
1 'polypeptide(L)'
;MLLWTILGRRRLQRVLYQTSWNAYFVLFPSFAVLLITSLAILSLWPDILLLKSSTSADEGTNSTKGVPITFYVCCHSVGREAASKHITLRNNAIQLTCSSSYFQRLYSAHKDIALPQVWPRHSDEVLNPPNARKRFLHNQYKCWMENRSLRSLRNKIVFFAGRVQNSGIRQQLLTLWRNDTSFDIFSGHPSYPYEEGFRRSKYCLHVKGYEVNTARISDAIHYGCIPVLISNYYDLPFANILDWSKFSIIVNQADVALLKHILMSVSEQTYLNLYRNLCMVRKHFKWHADPVSYDAFHMTAYQLWVRRGLHRLVT
;
A
#
# COMPACT_ATOMS: atom_id res chain seq x y z
N MET A 1 -14.14 36.05 -12.42
CA MET A 1 -14.47 37.05 -11.38
C MET A 1 -15.50 36.39 -10.45
N LEU A 2 -15.09 36.15 -9.20
CA LEU A 2 -15.83 35.71 -7.98
C LEU A 2 -17.20 34.98 -8.10
N LEU A 3 -17.38 33.91 -7.33
CA LEU A 3 -18.06 33.99 -6.03
C LEU A 3 -17.82 32.76 -5.14
N TRP A 4 -17.28 33.01 -3.94
CA TRP A 4 -17.29 32.14 -2.77
C TRP A 4 -18.67 32.17 -2.11
N THR A 5 -19.11 31.09 -1.46
CA THR A 5 -20.06 31.22 -0.33
C THR A 5 -19.77 30.15 0.73
N ILE A 6 -19.34 30.64 1.89
CA ILE A 6 -19.22 29.95 3.17
C ILE A 6 -20.59 29.98 3.86
N LEU A 7 -21.09 28.84 4.30
CA LEU A 7 -22.10 28.72 5.36
C LEU A 7 -21.44 27.84 6.43
N GLY A 8 -21.27 28.18 7.71
CA GLY A 8 -21.92 29.14 8.60
C GLY A 8 -22.04 28.43 9.95
N ARG A 9 -21.13 28.66 10.89
CA ARG A 9 -21.16 28.08 12.26
C ARG A 9 -22.31 28.70 13.05
N ARG A 10 -23.15 27.88 13.70
CA ARG A 10 -23.92 28.28 14.90
C ARG A 10 -23.52 27.41 16.08
N ARG A 11 -23.18 28.06 17.19
CA ARG A 11 -22.79 27.50 18.48
C ARG A 11 -24.06 27.40 19.33
N LEU A 12 -24.46 26.20 19.73
CA LEU A 12 -25.44 25.98 20.80
C LEU A 12 -24.72 25.28 21.94
N GLN A 13 -24.63 25.96 23.08
CA GLN A 13 -24.22 25.37 24.36
C GLN A 13 -25.45 24.69 24.99
N ARG A 14 -25.39 23.37 25.17
CA ARG A 14 -25.65 22.67 26.44
C ARG A 14 -25.43 21.16 26.23
N VAL A 15 -24.71 20.58 27.19
CA VAL A 15 -24.27 19.19 27.25
C VAL A 15 -25.47 18.25 27.29
N LEU A 16 -25.51 17.27 26.37
CA LEU A 16 -26.06 15.91 26.52
C LEU A 16 -25.56 15.09 25.31
N TYR A 17 -25.00 13.90 25.56
CA TYR A 17 -24.37 13.04 24.57
C TYR A 17 -25.28 12.72 23.37
N GLN A 18 -24.85 13.07 22.15
CA GLN A 18 -25.44 12.57 20.91
C GLN A 18 -24.38 12.60 19.80
N THR A 19 -24.06 11.43 19.22
CA THR A 19 -23.08 11.32 18.13
C THR A 19 -23.70 11.81 16.83
N SER A 20 -23.23 12.94 16.31
CA SER A 20 -23.62 13.47 15.00
C SER A 20 -22.63 13.00 13.92
N TRP A 21 -23.13 12.24 12.94
CA TRP A 21 -22.41 11.93 11.71
C TRP A 21 -22.53 13.11 10.75
N ASN A 22 -21.42 13.56 10.16
CA ASN A 22 -21.48 14.50 9.04
C ASN A 22 -21.21 13.75 7.74
N ALA A 23 -22.16 13.85 6.81
CA ALA A 23 -22.04 13.33 5.46
C ALA A 23 -21.72 14.49 4.51
N TYR A 24 -20.62 14.38 3.76
CA TYR A 24 -20.21 15.34 2.76
C TYR A 24 -20.33 14.72 1.36
N PHE A 25 -20.96 15.43 0.45
CA PHE A 25 -20.98 15.09 -0.97
C PHE A 25 -19.89 15.90 -1.68
N VAL A 26 -18.92 15.22 -2.28
CA VAL A 26 -18.00 15.84 -3.23
C VAL A 26 -18.46 15.43 -4.62
N LEU A 27 -19.00 16.40 -5.36
CA LEU A 27 -19.49 16.21 -6.72
C LEU A 27 -18.35 16.48 -7.69
N PHE A 28 -17.97 15.47 -8.47
CA PHE A 28 -17.14 15.63 -9.66
C PHE A 28 -18.04 15.59 -10.91
N PRO A 29 -17.58 16.10 -12.07
CA PRO A 29 -18.38 16.14 -13.30
C PRO A 29 -18.91 14.78 -13.79
N SER A 30 -18.39 13.65 -13.27
CA SER A 30 -18.72 12.31 -13.76
C SER A 30 -19.06 11.30 -12.66
N PHE A 31 -18.98 11.67 -11.37
CA PHE A 31 -19.38 10.81 -10.24
C PHE A 31 -19.51 11.61 -8.93
N ALA A 32 -20.26 11.06 -7.95
CA ALA A 32 -20.41 11.63 -6.61
C ALA A 32 -19.67 10.78 -5.57
N VAL A 33 -18.94 11.44 -4.67
CA VAL A 33 -18.22 10.84 -3.55
C VAL A 33 -18.96 11.16 -2.25
N LEU A 34 -19.37 10.14 -1.49
CA LEU A 34 -19.93 10.30 -0.15
C LEU A 34 -18.83 10.10 0.89
N LEU A 35 -18.43 11.18 1.54
CA LEU A 35 -17.48 11.19 2.65
C LEU A 35 -18.27 11.21 3.96
N ILE A 36 -18.21 10.11 4.72
CA ILE A 36 -18.72 10.09 6.09
C ILE A 36 -17.51 10.33 7.01
N THR A 37 -17.43 11.50 7.63
CA THR A 37 -16.34 11.82 8.56
C THR A 37 -16.91 12.25 9.92
N SER A 38 -16.29 11.78 11.00
CA SER A 38 -16.41 12.41 12.31
C SER A 38 -15.44 13.59 12.38
N LEU A 39 -15.93 14.77 12.76
CA LEU A 39 -15.16 16.03 12.76
C LEU A 39 -13.87 15.97 13.60
N ALA A 40 -12.71 15.92 12.93
CA ALA A 40 -11.52 16.76 13.16
C ALA A 40 -10.35 16.27 12.28
N ILE A 41 -9.92 17.09 11.32
CA ILE A 41 -8.63 16.91 10.63
C ILE A 41 -7.55 17.38 11.61
N LEU A 42 -7.10 16.47 12.46
CA LEU A 42 -5.89 16.50 13.27
C LEU A 42 -5.85 15.13 13.96
N SER A 43 -4.83 14.32 13.68
CA SER A 43 -4.74 12.88 13.94
C SER A 43 -5.49 11.99 12.93
N LEU A 44 -4.82 10.89 12.58
CA LEU A 44 -5.36 9.76 11.84
C LEU A 44 -6.78 9.39 12.33
N TRP A 45 -7.54 8.68 11.50
CA TRP A 45 -8.89 8.10 11.73
C TRP A 45 -10.06 9.01 11.29
N PRO A 46 -10.76 8.63 10.20
CA PRO A 46 -11.94 7.75 10.36
C PRO A 46 -11.96 6.54 9.41
N ASP A 47 -12.50 5.44 9.93
CA ASP A 47 -12.60 4.15 9.27
C ASP A 47 -13.88 4.02 8.44
N ILE A 48 -13.69 3.69 7.16
CA ILE A 48 -14.68 3.48 6.08
C ILE A 48 -14.94 4.72 5.23
N LEU A 49 -14.44 4.67 4.00
CA LEU A 49 -14.86 5.55 2.91
C LEU A 49 -15.75 4.74 1.96
N LEU A 50 -17.03 5.08 1.87
CA LEU A 50 -17.99 4.45 0.94
C LEU A 50 -18.07 5.28 -0.35
N LEU A 51 -17.58 4.73 -1.46
CA LEU A 51 -17.60 5.41 -2.75
C LEU A 51 -18.50 4.63 -3.73
N LYS A 52 -19.57 5.27 -4.19
CA LYS A 52 -20.42 4.73 -5.24
C LYS A 52 -20.11 5.48 -6.53
N SER A 53 -19.46 4.82 -7.48
CA SER A 53 -19.31 5.37 -8.82
C SER A 53 -20.58 5.07 -9.63
N SER A 54 -21.41 6.08 -9.83
CA SER A 54 -22.49 6.07 -10.82
C SER A 54 -22.02 6.82 -12.07
N THR A 55 -21.96 6.15 -13.20
CA THR A 55 -21.90 6.83 -14.50
C THR A 55 -23.24 7.52 -14.71
N SER A 56 -23.30 8.85 -14.61
CA SER A 56 -24.45 9.62 -15.08
C SER A 56 -24.51 9.52 -16.60
N ALA A 57 -25.65 9.07 -17.12
CA ALA A 57 -25.94 9.17 -18.54
C ALA A 57 -26.10 10.65 -18.90
N ASP A 58 -25.40 11.12 -19.93
CA ASP A 58 -25.91 12.24 -20.71
C ASP A 58 -27.26 11.81 -21.30
N GLU A 59 -28.30 12.61 -21.06
CA GLU A 59 -29.60 12.47 -21.70
C GLU A 59 -29.44 12.67 -23.21
N GLY A 60 -29.36 11.57 -23.95
CA GLY A 60 -29.44 11.60 -25.41
C GLY A 60 -28.42 10.73 -26.10
N THR A 61 -28.54 9.40 -25.96
CA THR A 61 -28.26 8.39 -27.01
C THR A 61 -28.35 6.99 -26.38
N ASN A 62 -28.90 6.03 -27.13
CA ASN A 62 -29.04 4.61 -26.77
C ASN A 62 -27.66 3.92 -26.60
N SER A 63 -26.88 4.32 -25.59
CA SER A 63 -25.71 3.57 -25.14
C SER A 63 -26.10 2.70 -23.94
N THR A 64 -25.71 1.43 -23.97
CA THR A 64 -25.92 0.46 -22.89
C THR A 64 -25.53 1.06 -21.54
N LYS A 65 -26.51 1.28 -20.65
CA LYS A 65 -26.29 1.79 -19.29
C LYS A 65 -25.17 0.98 -18.61
N GLY A 66 -24.04 1.64 -18.34
CA GLY A 66 -22.97 1.06 -17.53
C GLY A 66 -23.49 0.77 -16.13
N VAL A 67 -23.26 -0.45 -15.63
CA VAL A 67 -23.64 -0.81 -14.26
C VAL A 67 -22.74 -0.04 -13.29
N PRO A 68 -23.28 0.70 -12.31
CA PRO A 68 -22.49 1.46 -11.35
C PRO A 68 -21.65 0.53 -10.47
N ILE A 69 -20.36 0.85 -10.32
CA ILE A 69 -19.46 0.11 -9.43
C ILE A 69 -19.71 0.63 -8.01
N THR A 70 -20.16 -0.26 -7.13
CA THR A 70 -20.26 0.04 -5.70
C THR A 70 -19.03 -0.52 -5.00
N PHE A 71 -18.30 0.33 -4.27
CA PHE A 71 -17.12 -0.11 -3.54
C PHE A 71 -16.96 0.66 -2.22
N TYR A 72 -16.14 0.12 -1.33
CA TYR A 72 -15.83 0.76 -0.06
C TYR A 72 -14.40 0.47 0.36
N VAL A 73 -13.79 1.41 1.06
CA VAL A 73 -12.39 1.34 1.49
C VAL A 73 -12.32 1.14 3.00
N CYS A 74 -11.64 0.09 3.45
CA CYS A 74 -11.40 -0.18 4.87
C CYS A 74 -9.98 -0.72 5.11
N CYS A 75 -9.15 0.07 5.78
CA CYS A 75 -7.76 -0.28 6.07
C CYS A 75 -7.49 -0.65 7.53
N HIS A 76 -8.49 -0.52 8.40
CA HIS A 76 -8.41 -0.93 9.79
C HIS A 76 -9.51 -1.94 10.13
N SER A 77 -9.31 -2.70 11.21
CA SER A 77 -10.21 -3.77 11.64
C SER A 77 -11.62 -3.28 11.95
N VAL A 78 -11.76 -2.08 12.50
CA VAL A 78 -13.05 -1.45 12.85
C VAL A 78 -13.92 -1.27 11.61
N GLY A 79 -13.35 -0.83 10.50
CA GLY A 79 -14.10 -0.65 9.25
C GLY A 79 -14.64 -1.98 8.69
N ARG A 80 -13.89 -3.07 8.87
CA ARG A 80 -14.38 -4.40 8.49
C ARG A 80 -15.47 -4.91 9.43
N GLU A 81 -15.37 -4.65 10.73
CA GLU A 81 -16.39 -5.03 11.71
C GLU A 81 -17.70 -4.24 11.52
N ALA A 82 -17.60 -2.99 11.10
CA ALA A 82 -18.78 -2.22 10.68
C ALA A 82 -19.37 -2.78 9.39
N ALA A 83 -18.55 -3.06 8.36
CA ALA A 83 -19.01 -3.68 7.12
C ALA A 83 -19.62 -5.08 7.34
N SER A 84 -19.17 -5.83 8.36
CA SER A 84 -19.69 -7.16 8.67
C SER A 84 -21.15 -7.17 9.10
N LYS A 85 -21.65 -6.03 9.60
CA LYS A 85 -23.06 -5.85 10.00
C LYS A 85 -23.97 -5.57 8.80
N HIS A 86 -23.42 -5.36 7.60
CA HIS A 86 -24.17 -5.05 6.38
C HIS A 86 -23.94 -6.11 5.29
N ILE A 87 -24.71 -7.20 5.35
CA ILE A 87 -24.59 -8.34 4.41
C ILE A 87 -24.71 -7.94 2.94
N THR A 88 -25.65 -7.04 2.63
CA THR A 88 -25.92 -6.57 1.26
C THR A 88 -24.72 -5.78 0.71
N LEU A 89 -24.11 -4.94 1.53
CA LEU A 89 -22.89 -4.22 1.16
C LEU A 89 -21.76 -5.21 0.88
N ARG A 90 -21.57 -6.20 1.73
CA ARG A 90 -20.51 -7.21 1.57
C ARG A 90 -20.66 -8.01 0.29
N ASN A 91 -21.89 -8.40 -0.09
CA ASN A 91 -22.10 -9.24 -1.25
C ASN A 91 -22.04 -8.44 -2.56
N ASN A 92 -22.54 -7.19 -2.54
CA ASN A 92 -22.77 -6.41 -3.76
C ASN A 92 -21.70 -5.32 -4.01
N ALA A 93 -20.79 -5.08 -3.08
CA ALA A 93 -19.72 -4.11 -3.23
C ALA A 93 -18.32 -4.74 -3.20
N ILE A 94 -17.39 -4.09 -3.90
CA ILE A 94 -15.96 -4.40 -3.84
C ILE A 94 -15.37 -3.76 -2.58
N GLN A 95 -14.75 -4.55 -1.72
CA GLN A 95 -13.95 -4.03 -0.62
C GLN A 95 -12.55 -3.69 -1.13
N LEU A 96 -12.05 -2.50 -0.83
CA LEU A 96 -10.64 -2.16 -0.94
C LEU A 96 -10.04 -2.16 0.46
N THR A 97 -8.97 -2.91 0.69
CA THR A 97 -8.41 -3.06 2.04
C THR A 97 -6.89 -3.09 2.07
N CYS A 98 -6.33 -2.54 3.14
CA CYS A 98 -4.90 -2.59 3.42
C CYS A 98 -4.45 -3.89 4.11
N SER A 99 -5.39 -4.72 4.58
CA SER A 99 -5.13 -5.98 5.29
C SER A 99 -5.62 -7.19 4.49
N SER A 100 -5.18 -7.30 3.24
CA SER A 100 -5.61 -8.32 2.29
C SER A 100 -4.95 -9.67 2.57
N SER A 101 -5.69 -10.66 3.08
CA SER A 101 -5.16 -12.02 3.26
C SER A 101 -6.25 -13.04 3.04
N TYR A 102 -5.93 -14.20 2.48
CA TYR A 102 -6.92 -15.25 2.22
C TYR A 102 -7.61 -15.77 3.51
N PHE A 103 -6.93 -15.67 4.66
CA PHE A 103 -7.51 -16.03 5.95
C PHE A 103 -8.14 -14.85 6.69
N GLN A 104 -8.09 -13.65 6.11
CA GLN A 104 -8.73 -12.51 6.70
C GLN A 104 -10.25 -12.67 6.59
N ARG A 105 -10.93 -12.63 7.74
CA ARG A 105 -12.40 -12.65 7.79
C ARG A 105 -12.96 -11.57 6.86
N LEU A 106 -13.93 -11.95 6.02
CA LEU A 106 -14.67 -11.07 5.10
C LEU A 106 -13.88 -10.54 3.90
N TYR A 107 -12.68 -11.06 3.64
CA TYR A 107 -11.94 -10.77 2.43
C TYR A 107 -12.12 -11.89 1.40
N SER A 108 -12.51 -11.54 0.17
CA SER A 108 -12.63 -12.46 -0.94
C SER A 108 -11.69 -12.05 -2.08
N ALA A 109 -10.57 -12.75 -2.27
CA ALA A 109 -9.52 -12.35 -3.22
C ALA A 109 -10.00 -12.19 -4.68
N HIS A 110 -10.99 -12.98 -5.12
CA HIS A 110 -11.56 -12.88 -6.46
C HIS A 110 -12.48 -11.65 -6.66
N LYS A 111 -12.86 -10.97 -5.57
CA LYS A 111 -13.77 -9.82 -5.57
C LYS A 111 -13.08 -8.56 -5.02
N ASP A 112 -12.46 -8.66 -3.84
CA ASP A 112 -11.95 -7.57 -3.00
C ASP A 112 -10.47 -7.23 -3.24
N ILE A 113 -10.16 -5.94 -3.32
CA ILE A 113 -8.89 -5.40 -3.79
C ILE A 113 -7.93 -5.11 -2.63
N ALA A 114 -6.68 -5.54 -2.80
CA ALA A 114 -5.57 -5.18 -1.93
C ALA A 114 -5.06 -3.76 -2.26
N LEU A 115 -5.04 -2.87 -1.27
CA LEU A 115 -4.53 -1.50 -1.41
C LEU A 115 -3.05 -1.42 -1.01
N PRO A 116 -2.22 -0.68 -1.77
CA PRO A 116 -0.86 -0.38 -1.35
C PRO A 116 -0.89 0.62 -0.19
N GLN A 117 -0.26 0.24 0.92
CA GLN A 117 0.01 1.19 2.00
C GLN A 117 1.28 1.97 1.69
N VAL A 118 1.14 3.26 1.53
CA VAL A 118 2.27 4.15 1.27
C VAL A 118 2.14 5.31 2.25
N TRP A 119 3.17 5.53 3.06
CA TRP A 119 3.19 6.69 3.93
C TRP A 119 3.38 7.97 3.10
N PRO A 120 2.70 9.08 3.46
CA PRO A 120 3.04 10.38 2.91
C PRO A 120 4.52 10.67 3.17
N ARG A 121 5.25 11.12 2.16
CA ARG A 121 6.65 11.49 2.29
C ARG A 121 6.78 13.00 2.17
N HIS A 122 7.56 13.59 3.07
CA HIS A 122 7.79 15.04 3.09
C HIS A 122 8.60 15.53 1.88
N SER A 123 9.38 14.66 1.23
CA SER A 123 10.05 14.95 -0.02
C SER A 123 9.90 13.80 -1.02
N ASP A 124 9.77 14.19 -2.29
CA ASP A 124 9.76 13.27 -3.44
C ASP A 124 11.16 12.87 -3.90
N GLU A 125 12.19 13.48 -3.31
CA GLU A 125 13.56 13.18 -3.63
C GLU A 125 13.90 11.74 -3.23
N VAL A 126 14.40 11.01 -4.22
CA VAL A 126 14.94 9.67 -4.05
C VAL A 126 16.27 9.80 -3.33
N LEU A 127 16.23 9.84 -2.00
CA LEU A 127 17.43 9.92 -1.18
C LEU A 127 18.14 8.57 -1.22
N ASN A 128 18.98 8.36 -2.22
CA ASN A 128 19.76 7.15 -2.41
C ASN A 128 21.09 7.50 -3.13
N PRO A 129 22.26 7.67 -2.48
CA PRO A 129 22.58 8.13 -1.12
C PRO A 129 22.75 9.67 -1.02
N PRO A 130 22.98 10.24 0.18
CA PRO A 130 22.84 11.68 0.43
C PRO A 130 24.00 12.62 0.02
N ASN A 131 25.29 12.23 -0.02
CA ASN A 131 26.38 13.25 -0.06
C ASN A 131 27.47 13.07 -1.14
N ALA A 132 27.31 12.18 -2.14
CA ALA A 132 28.37 11.87 -3.12
C ALA A 132 27.99 12.09 -4.60
N ARG A 133 27.09 13.03 -4.92
CA ARG A 133 26.69 13.30 -6.32
C ARG A 133 26.50 14.78 -6.66
N LYS A 134 27.50 15.62 -6.35
CA LYS A 134 27.65 16.93 -7.00
C LYS A 134 28.04 16.76 -8.47
N ARG A 135 27.19 16.13 -9.28
CA ARG A 135 27.12 16.30 -10.74
C ARG A 135 25.97 15.46 -11.29
N PHE A 136 25.01 16.15 -11.90
CA PHE A 136 24.01 15.61 -12.83
C PHE A 136 22.85 14.79 -12.20
N LEU A 137 21.64 15.38 -12.06
CA LEU A 137 20.67 15.40 -13.16
C LEU A 137 19.27 15.90 -12.74
N HIS A 138 18.79 16.82 -13.58
CA HIS A 138 17.40 17.13 -13.84
C HIS A 138 16.80 15.96 -14.66
N ASN A 139 15.95 15.13 -14.03
CA ASN A 139 14.82 14.37 -14.62
C ASN A 139 14.47 13.12 -13.80
N GLN A 140 13.17 12.97 -13.58
CA GLN A 140 12.43 11.99 -12.77
C GLN A 140 12.56 10.51 -13.20
N TYR A 141 13.58 10.14 -13.98
CA TYR A 141 13.73 8.82 -14.61
C TYR A 141 15.06 8.10 -14.32
N LYS A 142 15.89 8.58 -13.37
CA LYS A 142 17.22 7.99 -13.15
C LYS A 142 17.24 6.90 -12.08
N CYS A 143 16.58 5.79 -12.38
CA CYS A 143 16.83 4.50 -11.72
C CYS A 143 17.87 3.64 -12.49
N TRP A 144 18.45 4.19 -13.55
CA TRP A 144 19.62 3.65 -14.24
C TRP A 144 20.89 4.12 -13.53
N MET A 145 21.51 3.24 -12.77
CA MET A 145 22.89 3.41 -12.30
C MET A 145 23.81 2.43 -13.02
N GLU A 146 24.92 2.97 -13.51
CA GLU A 146 26.10 2.21 -13.91
C GLU A 146 26.48 1.20 -12.82
N ASN A 147 26.64 -0.06 -13.24
CA ASN A 147 26.60 -1.29 -12.45
C ASN A 147 27.62 -1.42 -11.29
N ARG A 148 28.49 -0.44 -11.01
CA ARG A 148 29.63 -0.64 -10.09
C ARG A 148 29.49 0.04 -8.72
N SER A 149 28.72 1.12 -8.58
CA SER A 149 28.63 1.87 -7.31
C SER A 149 27.53 1.37 -6.35
N LEU A 150 26.47 0.75 -6.85
CA LEU A 150 25.34 0.30 -6.01
C LEU A 150 25.75 -0.77 -4.98
N ARG A 151 26.79 -1.56 -5.29
CA ARG A 151 27.42 -2.54 -4.40
C ARG A 151 28.19 -1.89 -3.25
N SER A 152 28.93 -0.82 -3.51
CA SER A 152 29.75 -0.18 -2.46
C SER A 152 28.91 0.60 -1.45
N LEU A 153 27.64 0.83 -1.77
CA LEU A 153 26.70 1.60 -0.96
C LEU A 153 25.76 0.75 -0.10
N ARG A 154 25.56 -0.52 -0.47
CA ARG A 154 24.76 -1.47 0.32
C ARG A 154 25.67 -2.46 1.04
N ASN A 155 26.07 -2.09 2.24
CA ASN A 155 26.94 -2.91 3.09
C ASN A 155 26.18 -4.00 3.86
N LYS A 156 24.84 -4.01 3.82
CA LYS A 156 23.99 -5.00 4.50
C LYS A 156 23.24 -5.87 3.49
N ILE A 157 23.08 -7.15 3.81
CA ILE A 157 22.34 -8.08 2.97
C ILE A 157 20.84 -7.87 3.19
N VAL A 158 20.42 -7.85 4.46
CA VAL A 158 19.01 -7.85 4.84
C VAL A 158 18.71 -6.74 5.84
N PHE A 159 17.56 -6.08 5.67
CA PHE A 159 16.97 -5.22 6.69
C PHE A 159 15.55 -5.64 7.07
N PHE A 160 15.26 -5.60 8.37
CA PHE A 160 13.93 -5.71 8.94
C PHE A 160 13.82 -4.90 10.23
N ALA A 161 12.73 -4.16 10.38
CA ALA A 161 12.37 -3.51 11.63
C ALA A 161 10.85 -3.64 11.86
N GLY A 162 10.46 -4.18 13.01
CA GLY A 162 9.04 -4.33 13.34
C GLY A 162 8.78 -4.93 14.71
N ARG A 163 7.58 -4.68 15.25
CA ARG A 163 7.13 -5.27 16.53
C ARG A 163 7.03 -6.79 16.41
N VAL A 164 7.67 -7.51 17.32
CA VAL A 164 7.77 -8.98 17.28
C VAL A 164 6.77 -9.68 18.18
N GLN A 165 6.24 -8.97 19.18
CA GLN A 165 5.22 -9.47 20.10
C GLN A 165 3.97 -9.95 19.35
N ASN A 166 3.71 -9.41 18.16
CA ASN A 166 2.49 -9.65 17.41
C ASN A 166 2.60 -10.78 16.38
N SER A 167 3.71 -11.54 16.34
CA SER A 167 3.92 -12.58 15.32
C SER A 167 5.01 -13.59 15.69
N GLY A 168 4.64 -14.87 15.77
CA GLY A 168 5.59 -15.97 16.04
C GLY A 168 6.72 -16.05 15.01
N ILE A 169 6.43 -15.83 13.73
CA ILE A 169 7.47 -15.84 12.68
C ILE A 169 8.47 -14.68 12.84
N ARG A 170 8.05 -13.53 13.36
CA ARG A 170 8.98 -12.42 13.66
C ARG A 170 9.88 -12.72 14.86
N GLN A 171 9.36 -13.43 15.85
CA GLN A 171 10.16 -13.90 16.99
C GLN A 171 11.20 -14.89 16.51
N GLN A 172 10.80 -15.88 15.71
CA GLN A 172 11.70 -16.86 15.11
C GLN A 172 12.78 -16.18 14.24
N LEU A 173 12.41 -15.21 13.40
CA LEU A 173 13.35 -14.43 12.60
C LEU A 173 14.43 -13.75 13.46
N LEU A 174 14.04 -13.10 14.56
CA LEU A 174 14.99 -12.46 15.48
C LEU A 174 15.89 -13.49 16.15
N THR A 175 15.33 -14.57 16.67
CA THR A 175 16.10 -15.63 17.34
C THR A 175 17.18 -16.20 16.42
N LEU A 176 16.85 -16.41 15.15
CA LEU A 176 17.78 -16.98 14.18
C LEU A 176 18.84 -15.99 13.70
N TRP A 177 18.46 -14.73 13.43
CA TRP A 177 19.29 -13.85 12.60
C TRP A 177 19.71 -12.53 13.25
N ARG A 178 19.29 -12.21 14.47
CA ARG A 178 19.64 -10.94 15.13
C ARG A 178 21.15 -10.74 15.33
N ASN A 179 21.89 -11.83 15.54
CA ASN A 179 23.33 -11.80 15.81
C ASN A 179 24.18 -11.87 14.53
N ASP A 180 23.57 -11.99 13.35
CA ASP A 180 24.30 -12.04 12.09
C ASP A 180 24.72 -10.62 11.67
N THR A 181 26.02 -10.37 11.55
CA THR A 181 26.56 -9.03 11.25
C THR A 181 26.18 -8.51 9.87
N SER A 182 25.85 -9.39 8.93
CA SER A 182 25.42 -9.04 7.58
C SER A 182 23.94 -8.66 7.50
N PHE A 183 23.16 -8.97 8.53
CA PHE A 183 21.72 -8.72 8.61
C PHE A 183 21.45 -7.64 9.67
N ASP A 184 20.47 -6.78 9.39
CA ASP A 184 20.00 -5.75 10.30
C ASP A 184 18.54 -6.04 10.65
N ILE A 185 18.32 -6.73 11.77
CA ILE A 185 16.99 -7.18 12.18
C ILE A 185 16.68 -6.65 13.57
N PHE A 186 15.67 -5.77 13.65
CA PHE A 186 15.30 -5.05 14.85
C PHE A 186 13.90 -5.41 15.35
N SER A 187 13.79 -5.59 16.67
CA SER A 187 12.51 -5.57 17.38
C SER A 187 12.08 -4.12 17.59
N GLY A 188 11.09 -3.65 16.83
CA GLY A 188 10.65 -2.27 16.88
C GLY A 188 11.49 -1.36 16.00
N HIS A 189 12.07 -0.29 16.57
CA HIS A 189 12.80 0.71 15.81
C HIS A 189 14.31 0.40 15.75
N PRO A 190 14.97 0.65 14.61
CA PRO A 190 16.42 0.58 14.53
C PRO A 190 17.10 1.68 15.36
N SER A 191 18.39 1.51 15.64
CA SER A 191 19.22 2.50 16.34
C SER A 191 19.59 3.73 15.50
N TYR A 192 19.19 3.74 14.23
CA TYR A 192 19.46 4.77 13.23
C TYR A 192 18.14 5.11 12.49
N PRO A 193 18.08 6.17 11.67
CA PRO A 193 16.85 6.53 10.96
C PRO A 193 16.29 5.37 10.14
N TYR A 194 14.99 5.10 10.25
CA TYR A 194 14.34 3.92 9.67
C TYR A 194 14.60 3.75 8.16
N GLU A 195 14.63 4.85 7.44
CA GLU A 195 14.86 4.93 5.99
C GLU A 195 16.26 4.43 5.61
N GLU A 196 17.25 4.67 6.47
CA GLU A 196 18.65 4.30 6.23
C GLU A 196 18.83 2.78 6.16
N GLY A 197 17.96 2.03 6.85
CA GLY A 197 17.96 0.57 6.80
C GLY A 197 17.67 0.05 5.41
N PHE A 198 16.73 0.69 4.70
CA PHE A 198 16.41 0.34 3.32
C PHE A 198 17.50 0.76 2.34
N ARG A 199 18.13 1.93 2.55
CA ARG A 199 19.17 2.44 1.65
C ARG A 199 20.39 1.54 1.64
N ARG A 200 20.84 1.11 2.82
CA ARG A 200 22.08 0.34 3.00
C ARG A 200 21.94 -1.18 2.80
N SER A 201 20.72 -1.67 2.56
CA SER A 201 20.43 -3.11 2.48
C SER A 201 20.04 -3.54 1.08
N LYS A 202 20.51 -4.73 0.66
CA LYS A 202 20.14 -5.32 -0.64
C LYS A 202 18.68 -5.77 -0.67
N TYR A 203 18.26 -6.46 0.39
CA TYR A 203 16.95 -7.07 0.54
C TYR A 203 16.25 -6.54 1.79
N CYS A 204 14.94 -6.32 1.72
CA CYS A 204 14.17 -5.80 2.85
C CYS A 204 12.99 -6.72 3.13
N LEU A 205 12.92 -7.24 4.35
CA LEU A 205 11.92 -8.23 4.70
C LEU A 205 10.58 -7.56 4.97
N HIS A 206 9.55 -8.10 4.35
CA HIS A 206 8.18 -7.94 4.81
C HIS A 206 7.76 -9.25 5.49
N VAL A 207 7.79 -9.24 6.82
CA VAL A 207 7.30 -10.38 7.62
C VAL A 207 5.93 -10.06 8.19
N LYS A 208 4.97 -10.99 8.06
CA LYS A 208 3.60 -10.87 8.57
C LYS A 208 3.59 -10.56 10.07
N GLY A 209 2.77 -9.59 10.48
CA GLY A 209 2.51 -9.26 11.88
C GLY A 209 1.23 -9.94 12.37
N TYR A 210 0.47 -9.22 13.20
CA TYR A 210 -0.93 -9.58 13.46
C TYR A 210 -1.75 -9.56 12.16
N GLU A 211 -1.55 -8.50 11.37
CA GLU A 211 -2.07 -8.37 10.00
C GLU A 211 -0.91 -8.10 9.02
N VAL A 212 -1.22 -8.16 7.72
CA VAL A 212 -0.33 -7.73 6.64
C VAL A 212 -0.35 -6.21 6.41
N ASN A 213 -0.93 -5.47 7.37
CA ASN A 213 -1.16 -4.03 7.29
C ASN A 213 0.13 -3.22 7.53
N THR A 214 0.96 -2.99 6.52
CA THR A 214 2.15 -2.16 6.67
C THR A 214 2.65 -1.51 5.37
N ALA A 215 3.20 -0.31 5.48
CA ALA A 215 3.89 0.36 4.39
C ALA A 215 5.28 -0.20 4.04
N ARG A 216 5.82 -1.16 4.82
CA ARG A 216 7.19 -1.70 4.65
C ARG A 216 7.53 -2.13 3.22
N ILE A 217 6.57 -2.71 2.50
CA ILE A 217 6.79 -3.10 1.10
C ILE A 217 6.97 -1.87 0.22
N SER A 218 6.08 -0.89 0.34
CA SER A 218 6.16 0.37 -0.40
C SER A 218 7.39 1.20 -0.03
N ASP A 219 7.87 1.11 1.21
CA ASP A 219 9.12 1.71 1.66
C ASP A 219 10.34 1.03 1.02
N ALA A 220 10.37 -0.30 1.02
CA ALA A 220 11.39 -1.07 0.33
C ALA A 220 11.44 -0.73 -1.16
N ILE A 221 10.30 -0.75 -1.84
CA ILE A 221 10.17 -0.37 -3.26
C ILE A 221 10.67 1.06 -3.49
N HIS A 222 10.32 2.01 -2.62
CA HIS A 222 10.72 3.40 -2.78
C HIS A 222 12.24 3.63 -2.69
N TYR A 223 12.87 3.03 -1.67
CA TYR A 223 14.32 3.12 -1.45
C TYR A 223 15.12 2.13 -2.31
N GLY A 224 14.45 1.41 -3.21
CA GLY A 224 15.06 0.46 -4.14
C GLY A 224 15.57 -0.81 -3.45
N CYS A 225 15.14 -1.11 -2.23
CA CYS A 225 15.48 -2.34 -1.53
C CYS A 225 14.57 -3.47 -2.02
N ILE A 226 15.12 -4.60 -2.48
CA ILE A 226 14.31 -5.68 -3.06
C ILE A 226 13.43 -6.27 -1.95
N PRO A 227 12.09 -6.23 -2.08
CA PRO A 227 11.20 -6.79 -1.07
C PRO A 227 11.36 -8.31 -1.01
N VAL A 228 11.50 -8.84 0.20
CA VAL A 228 11.46 -10.28 0.50
C VAL A 228 10.21 -10.56 1.32
N LEU A 229 9.25 -11.27 0.75
CA LEU A 229 7.92 -11.47 1.30
C LEU A 229 7.90 -12.78 2.11
N ILE A 230 7.77 -12.66 3.43
CA ILE A 230 7.62 -13.77 4.39
C ILE A 230 6.24 -13.65 5.06
N SER A 231 5.22 -13.74 4.23
CA SER A 231 3.82 -13.54 4.60
C SER A 231 2.94 -14.51 3.83
N ASN A 232 2.88 -15.77 4.29
CA ASN A 232 2.01 -16.77 3.69
C ASN A 232 0.58 -16.22 3.59
N TYR A 233 -0.07 -16.46 2.45
CA TYR A 233 -1.45 -16.07 2.17
C TYR A 233 -1.73 -14.56 2.12
N TYR A 234 -0.71 -13.75 1.84
CA TYR A 234 -0.87 -12.33 1.56
C TYR A 234 -1.33 -12.14 0.11
N ASP A 235 -2.49 -11.53 -0.11
CA ASP A 235 -2.87 -11.04 -1.44
C ASP A 235 -2.26 -9.65 -1.67
N LEU A 236 -1.27 -9.59 -2.57
CA LEU A 236 -0.42 -8.42 -2.74
C LEU A 236 -1.14 -7.31 -3.52
N PRO A 237 -0.88 -6.02 -3.20
CA PRO A 237 -1.39 -4.92 -4.00
C PRO A 237 -1.01 -5.08 -5.46
N PHE A 238 -1.97 -4.86 -6.35
CA PHE A 238 -1.74 -4.95 -7.79
C PHE A 238 -1.30 -6.32 -8.32
N ALA A 239 -1.45 -7.42 -7.57
CA ALA A 239 -0.99 -8.76 -7.99
C ALA A 239 -1.56 -9.23 -9.35
N ASN A 240 -2.77 -8.80 -9.71
CA ASN A 240 -3.39 -9.12 -11.00
C ASN A 240 -2.88 -8.26 -12.17
N ILE A 241 -2.07 -7.23 -11.90
CA ILE A 241 -1.53 -6.29 -12.90
C ILE A 241 -0.01 -6.40 -12.97
N LEU A 242 0.65 -6.50 -11.81
CA LEU A 242 2.09 -6.52 -11.67
C LEU A 242 2.56 -7.93 -11.30
N ASP A 243 3.49 -8.47 -12.08
CA ASP A 243 4.16 -9.72 -11.73
C ASP A 243 5.22 -9.48 -10.65
N TRP A 244 4.85 -9.74 -9.39
CA TRP A 244 5.72 -9.58 -8.22
C TRP A 244 6.98 -10.44 -8.27
N SER A 245 6.99 -11.56 -9.01
CA SER A 245 8.19 -12.40 -9.16
C SER A 245 9.32 -11.68 -9.90
N LYS A 246 9.00 -10.62 -10.67
CA LYS A 246 9.97 -9.85 -11.44
C LYS A 246 10.73 -8.82 -10.62
N PHE A 247 10.27 -8.47 -9.42
CA PHE A 247 10.89 -7.42 -8.60
C PHE A 247 10.90 -7.70 -7.09
N SER A 248 10.44 -8.88 -6.66
CA SER A 248 10.48 -9.31 -5.26
C SER A 248 10.88 -10.78 -5.16
N ILE A 249 11.15 -11.24 -3.94
CA ILE A 249 11.43 -12.65 -3.62
C ILE A 249 10.38 -13.11 -2.60
N ILE A 250 9.76 -14.26 -2.83
CA ILE A 250 8.80 -14.85 -1.90
C ILE A 250 9.48 -16.00 -1.18
N VAL A 251 9.43 -16.01 0.16
CA VAL A 251 10.00 -17.06 1.01
C VAL A 251 8.91 -17.57 1.93
N ASN A 252 8.73 -18.90 1.97
CA ASN A 252 7.76 -19.51 2.88
C ASN A 252 8.22 -19.27 4.33
N GLN A 253 7.26 -19.06 5.23
CA GLN A 253 7.55 -18.96 6.68
C GLN A 253 8.34 -20.17 7.21
N ALA A 254 8.11 -21.37 6.68
CA ALA A 254 8.85 -22.57 7.05
C ALA A 254 10.36 -22.50 6.72
N ASP A 255 10.72 -21.73 5.69
CA ASP A 255 12.10 -21.65 5.18
C ASP A 255 12.88 -20.47 5.76
N VAL A 256 12.37 -19.81 6.81
CA VAL A 256 13.04 -18.64 7.43
C VAL A 256 14.43 -18.98 7.97
N ALA A 257 14.67 -20.24 8.35
CA ALA A 257 15.99 -20.74 8.77
C ALA A 257 16.99 -20.86 7.62
N LEU A 258 16.52 -20.92 6.37
CA LEU A 258 17.34 -20.98 5.16
C LEU A 258 17.48 -19.61 4.48
N LEU A 259 16.95 -18.54 5.10
CA LEU A 259 16.84 -17.21 4.50
C LEU A 259 18.18 -16.71 3.91
N LYS A 260 19.28 -16.83 4.66
CA LYS A 260 20.59 -16.39 4.17
C LYS A 260 21.08 -17.20 2.97
N HIS A 261 20.89 -18.51 2.99
CA HIS A 261 21.23 -19.37 1.87
C HIS A 261 20.44 -18.99 0.61
N ILE A 262 19.11 -18.83 0.73
CA ILE A 262 18.22 -18.44 -0.37
C ILE A 262 18.65 -17.10 -0.99
N LEU A 263 18.94 -16.09 -0.16
CA LEU A 263 19.29 -14.75 -0.65
C LEU A 263 20.70 -14.67 -1.24
N MET A 264 21.62 -15.52 -0.78
CA MET A 264 22.99 -15.62 -1.31
C MET A 264 23.06 -16.47 -2.57
N SER A 265 22.12 -17.40 -2.80
CA SER A 265 22.05 -18.18 -4.04
C SER A 265 21.53 -17.36 -5.23
N VAL A 266 20.96 -16.17 -4.99
CA VAL A 266 20.53 -15.27 -6.06
C VAL A 266 21.76 -14.71 -6.78
N SER A 267 21.90 -15.07 -8.06
CA SER A 267 23.00 -14.57 -8.89
C SER A 267 22.93 -13.05 -9.04
N GLU A 268 24.09 -12.43 -9.27
CA GLU A 268 24.18 -10.98 -9.50
C GLU A 268 23.26 -10.51 -10.63
N GLN A 269 23.24 -11.24 -11.75
CA GLN A 269 22.40 -10.88 -12.89
C GLN A 269 20.91 -10.88 -12.51
N THR A 270 20.48 -11.87 -11.72
CA THR A 270 19.10 -11.95 -11.23
C THR A 270 18.78 -10.77 -10.32
N TYR A 271 19.67 -10.46 -9.38
CA TYR A 271 19.52 -9.30 -8.49
C TYR A 271 19.39 -7.98 -9.27
N LEU A 272 20.24 -7.76 -10.27
CA LEU A 272 20.20 -6.55 -11.11
C LEU A 272 18.89 -6.45 -11.90
N ASN A 273 18.38 -7.57 -12.40
CA ASN A 273 17.08 -7.62 -13.08
C ASN A 273 15.93 -7.28 -12.12
N LEU A 274 15.90 -7.89 -10.93
CA LEU A 274 14.92 -7.57 -9.89
C LEU A 274 14.95 -6.07 -9.55
N TYR A 275 16.14 -5.50 -9.37
CA TYR A 275 16.33 -4.08 -9.05
C TYR A 275 15.83 -3.15 -10.19
N ARG A 276 16.15 -3.45 -11.46
CA ARG A 276 15.65 -2.68 -12.61
C ARG A 276 14.12 -2.70 -12.68
N ASN A 277 13.51 -3.86 -12.46
CA ASN A 277 12.05 -3.99 -12.45
C ASN A 277 11.42 -3.25 -11.26
N LEU A 278 12.02 -3.35 -10.08
CA LEU A 278 11.61 -2.62 -8.87
C LEU A 278 11.54 -1.11 -9.12
N CYS A 279 12.57 -0.59 -9.78
CA CYS A 279 12.66 0.80 -10.21
C CYS A 279 11.52 1.22 -11.14
N MET A 280 11.12 0.37 -12.09
CA MET A 280 10.02 0.65 -13.02
C MET A 280 8.67 0.66 -12.31
N VAL A 281 8.43 -0.29 -11.39
CA VAL A 281 7.13 -0.41 -10.70
C VAL A 281 6.96 0.63 -9.59
N ARG A 282 8.04 1.26 -9.12
CA ARG A 282 8.04 2.20 -8.01
C ARG A 282 6.99 3.30 -8.10
N LYS A 283 6.74 3.83 -9.30
CA LYS A 283 5.74 4.88 -9.53
C LYS A 283 4.32 4.46 -9.16
N HIS A 284 4.01 3.16 -9.27
CA HIS A 284 2.70 2.58 -8.95
C HIS A 284 2.44 2.52 -7.44
N PHE A 285 3.47 2.68 -6.60
CA PHE A 285 3.39 2.66 -5.14
C PHE A 285 3.58 4.06 -4.56
N LYS A 286 2.98 5.07 -5.20
CA LYS A 286 2.97 6.45 -4.74
C LYS A 286 1.56 7.03 -4.87
N TRP A 287 1.10 7.72 -3.83
CA TRP A 287 -0.10 8.54 -3.87
C TRP A 287 0.31 9.99 -4.07
N HIS A 288 -0.26 10.64 -5.07
CA HIS A 288 -0.08 12.08 -5.31
C HIS A 288 -1.34 12.82 -4.86
N ALA A 289 -1.18 14.10 -4.47
CA ALA A 289 -2.32 14.95 -4.13
C ALA A 289 -3.23 15.15 -5.35
N ASP A 290 -2.61 15.48 -6.48
CA ASP A 290 -3.23 15.44 -7.80
C ASP A 290 -2.82 14.14 -8.49
N PRO A 291 -3.76 13.23 -8.80
CA PRO A 291 -3.43 11.95 -9.41
C PRO A 291 -2.65 12.10 -10.71
N VAL A 292 -1.57 11.33 -10.87
CA VAL A 292 -0.76 11.31 -12.09
C VAL A 292 -0.79 9.94 -12.74
N SER A 293 -0.55 9.88 -14.05
CA SER A 293 -0.63 8.62 -14.81
C SER A 293 0.15 7.49 -14.16
N TYR A 294 -0.54 6.36 -13.96
CA TYR A 294 -0.01 5.13 -13.38
C TYR A 294 0.43 5.20 -11.91
N ASP A 295 0.05 6.24 -11.17
CA ASP A 295 0.23 6.26 -9.72
C ASP A 295 -0.69 5.24 -8.99
N ALA A 296 -0.59 5.15 -7.67
CA ALA A 296 -1.37 4.20 -6.89
C ALA A 296 -2.89 4.42 -7.05
N PHE A 297 -3.32 5.67 -7.27
CA PHE A 297 -4.72 5.99 -7.53
C PHE A 297 -5.21 5.38 -8.84
N HIS A 298 -4.52 5.66 -9.95
CA HIS A 298 -4.89 5.13 -11.26
C HIS A 298 -4.79 3.60 -11.31
N MET A 299 -3.78 3.02 -10.67
CA MET A 299 -3.63 1.57 -10.58
C MET A 299 -4.80 0.92 -9.82
N THR A 300 -5.25 1.56 -8.72
CA THR A 300 -6.41 1.12 -7.95
C THR A 300 -7.71 1.26 -8.74
N ALA A 301 -7.91 2.40 -9.40
CA ALA A 301 -9.06 2.66 -10.26
C ALA A 301 -9.14 1.64 -11.41
N TYR A 302 -7.99 1.31 -12.02
CA TYR A 302 -7.91 0.28 -13.05
C TYR A 302 -8.27 -1.11 -12.50
N GLN A 303 -7.81 -1.49 -11.31
CA GLN A 303 -8.25 -2.75 -10.67
C GLN A 303 -9.75 -2.80 -10.43
N LEU A 304 -10.33 -1.71 -9.92
CA LEU A 304 -11.78 -1.61 -9.74
C LEU A 304 -12.52 -1.80 -11.07
N TRP A 305 -12.05 -1.12 -12.11
CA TRP A 305 -12.60 -1.24 -13.45
C TRP A 305 -12.54 -2.68 -13.93
N VAL A 306 -11.40 -3.38 -13.82
CA VAL A 306 -11.27 -4.80 -14.22
C VAL A 306 -12.26 -5.69 -13.45
N ARG A 307 -12.51 -5.42 -12.17
CA ARG A 307 -13.38 -6.26 -11.32
C ARG A 307 -14.87 -6.00 -11.43
N ARG A 308 -15.28 -4.94 -12.13
CA ARG A 308 -16.71 -4.59 -12.33
C ARG A 308 -17.56 -5.71 -12.92
N GLY A 309 -16.96 -6.62 -13.69
CA GLY A 309 -17.66 -7.73 -14.37
C GLY A 309 -17.88 -8.98 -13.52
N LEU A 310 -17.14 -9.14 -12.41
CA LEU A 310 -17.10 -10.39 -11.63
C LEU A 310 -18.30 -10.57 -10.68
N HIS A 311 -19.07 -9.52 -10.42
CA HIS A 311 -20.28 -9.57 -9.59
C HIS A 311 -21.49 -10.21 -10.29
N ARG A 312 -21.36 -10.68 -11.54
CA ARG A 312 -22.47 -11.17 -12.37
C ARG A 312 -22.76 -12.67 -12.25
N LEU A 313 -21.94 -13.45 -11.54
CA LEU A 313 -22.05 -14.92 -11.52
C LEU A 313 -22.83 -15.48 -10.31
N VAL A 314 -23.42 -14.62 -9.47
CA VAL A 314 -24.19 -15.05 -8.30
C VAL A 314 -25.53 -14.33 -8.30
N THR A 315 -26.38 -14.67 -9.25
CA THR A 315 -27.83 -14.40 -9.24
C THR A 315 -28.57 -15.63 -9.67
#